data_AF-A0A6H9XKB9-F1
#
_entry.id   AF-A0A6H9XKB9-F1
#
_cell.length_a   1.000
_cell.length_b   1.000
_cell.length_c   1.000
_cell.angle_alpha   90.00
_cell.angle_beta   90.00
_cell.angle_gamma   90.00
#
_symmetry.space_group_name_H-M   'P 1'
#
loop_
_entity.id
_entity.type
_entity.pdbx_description
1 polymer ?
#
loop_
_entity_poly.entity_id
_entity_poly.type
_entity_poly.pdbx_seq_one_letter_code
_entity_poly.pdbx_strand_id
1 'polypeptide(L)'
;MTTIRSLASEPNYRVITWAVIIIAVSVVFAFLPRPGRIDVVAARNIIARGYRTVPPHTMANRVADFTREHPDAFIMTVRDPRPQLIMPNIHGADSGVKLWCIDSHRESLQEVAQVPDSSCYKEKSDAMTIAIYGGDFRSMSFTPTIAETCETAVVKQWGKNKFLELPETFARFRRVEIAPHAGVPDLSQAISLRNTFQHVKDFQGDVSLWDVSHVTDFSGLFHDSGFHGDISKWNPKTATNMSMMFDHAEWFDSDISRWDMRRVTSIHNMFDNVGLSPTHVTAIIEGWATNLPHDVTLSSNTLYYCGKPKELPTFKTKMAGNLGSVAQAPDCHPPRVNVVEQTAPNQPISETMVVRLLSDKTLRRWGDECTAVPHTATEPKELECHVTTPGEHTIWVKDYYNNTATVVVMIQNIAPTSPDAYRRA
;
A
#
# COMPACT_ATOMS: atom_id res chain seq x y z
N MET A 1 -58.69 17.86 72.96
CA MET A 1 -59.08 16.44 72.99
C MET A 1 -59.06 15.91 71.57
N THR A 2 -58.13 14.99 71.34
CA THR A 2 -57.98 14.05 70.23
C THR A 2 -59.16 13.91 69.26
N THR A 3 -58.91 14.15 67.96
CA THR A 3 -59.46 13.31 66.89
C THR A 3 -58.54 13.38 65.67
N ILE A 4 -58.16 12.19 65.20
CA ILE A 4 -57.12 11.91 64.22
C ILE A 4 -57.56 12.39 62.84
N ARG A 5 -56.81 13.30 62.22
CA ARG A 5 -56.92 13.66 60.79
C ARG A 5 -55.75 13.04 60.04
N SER A 6 -56.06 12.39 58.92
CA SER A 6 -55.12 11.79 57.99
C SER A 6 -54.18 12.83 57.37
N LEU A 7 -52.88 12.58 57.45
CA LEU A 7 -51.90 13.15 56.53
C LEU A 7 -51.67 12.13 55.42
N ALA A 8 -52.22 12.41 54.23
CA ALA A 8 -51.71 11.87 52.97
C ALA A 8 -50.79 12.94 52.37
N SER A 9 -49.49 12.68 52.41
CA SER A 9 -48.47 13.44 51.70
C SER A 9 -48.40 12.97 50.23
N GLU A 10 -48.53 13.90 49.29
CA GLU A 10 -47.96 13.73 47.94
C GLU A 10 -46.47 13.41 48.03
N PRO A 11 -45.88 12.68 47.05
CA PRO A 11 -45.07 13.42 46.10
C PRO A 11 -44.96 12.85 44.66
N ASN A 12 -44.63 13.77 43.75
CA ASN A 12 -43.68 13.64 42.63
C ASN A 12 -44.09 12.92 41.32
N TYR A 13 -44.84 13.66 40.50
CA TYR A 13 -45.00 13.47 39.05
C TYR A 13 -43.72 13.70 38.18
N ARG A 14 -42.51 13.66 38.75
CA ARG A 14 -41.25 13.93 38.01
C ARG A 14 -40.20 12.83 38.02
N VAL A 15 -40.51 11.66 38.61
CA VAL A 15 -39.58 10.50 38.60
C VAL A 15 -40.01 9.43 37.58
N ILE A 16 -41.28 9.41 37.15
CA ILE A 16 -41.81 8.36 36.27
C ILE A 16 -41.42 8.60 34.78
N THR A 17 -41.11 9.83 34.38
CA THR A 17 -40.74 10.12 32.98
C THR A 17 -39.32 9.66 32.62
N TRP A 18 -38.41 9.54 33.58
CA TRP A 18 -37.03 9.08 33.33
C TRP A 18 -36.87 7.56 33.48
N ALA A 19 -37.67 6.90 34.31
CA ALA A 19 -37.64 5.43 34.44
C ALA A 19 -38.18 4.71 33.20
N VAL A 20 -39.19 5.27 32.52
CA VAL A 20 -39.73 4.68 31.28
C VAL A 20 -38.77 4.90 30.09
N ILE A 21 -38.00 5.99 30.06
CA ILE A 21 -37.00 6.22 29.02
C ILE A 21 -35.76 5.32 29.21
N ILE A 22 -35.32 5.05 30.44
CA ILE A 22 -34.16 4.17 30.68
C ILE A 22 -34.49 2.69 30.41
N ILE A 23 -35.73 2.24 30.64
CA ILE A 23 -36.17 0.89 30.28
C ILE A 23 -36.39 0.77 28.76
N ALA A 24 -36.90 1.81 28.08
CA ALA A 24 -37.02 1.81 26.63
C ALA A 24 -35.66 1.86 25.90
N VAL A 25 -34.67 2.58 26.45
CA VAL A 25 -33.30 2.60 25.89
C VAL A 25 -32.58 1.27 26.18
N SER A 26 -32.83 0.61 27.30
CA SER A 26 -32.24 -0.69 27.62
C SER A 26 -32.82 -1.85 26.79
N VAL A 27 -34.08 -1.75 26.37
CA VAL A 27 -34.74 -2.77 25.53
C VAL A 27 -34.44 -2.57 24.03
N VAL A 28 -34.14 -1.35 23.58
CA VAL A 28 -33.68 -1.10 22.19
C VAL A 28 -32.20 -1.48 22.00
N PHE A 29 -31.36 -1.39 23.04
CA PHE A 29 -29.97 -1.86 22.99
C PHE A 29 -29.79 -3.39 23.19
N ALA A 30 -30.85 -4.12 23.55
CA ALA A 30 -30.84 -5.58 23.59
C ALA A 30 -31.10 -6.24 22.23
N PHE A 31 -31.53 -5.47 21.22
CA PHE A 31 -31.81 -5.94 19.85
C PHE A 31 -30.92 -5.31 18.77
N LEU A 32 -29.94 -4.48 19.15
CA LEU A 32 -28.87 -4.08 18.25
C LEU A 32 -27.76 -5.15 18.32
N PRO A 33 -27.33 -5.73 17.18
CA PRO A 33 -26.17 -6.60 17.20
C PRO A 33 -24.99 -5.78 17.72
N ARG A 34 -24.32 -6.30 18.76
CA ARG A 34 -23.00 -5.83 19.19
C ARG A 34 -22.11 -5.69 17.94
N PRO A 35 -21.08 -4.80 17.92
CA PRO A 35 -20.00 -4.89 16.94
C PRO A 35 -19.14 -6.11 17.30
N GLY A 36 -19.75 -7.29 17.20
CA GLY A 36 -19.13 -8.59 17.28
C GLY A 36 -19.10 -9.12 15.86
N ARG A 37 -17.90 -9.58 15.47
CA ARG A 37 -17.62 -10.49 14.35
C ARG A 37 -18.81 -10.74 13.44
N ILE A 38 -18.73 -10.24 12.20
CA ILE A 38 -19.58 -10.75 11.12
C ILE A 38 -19.54 -12.27 11.22
N ASP A 39 -20.68 -12.87 11.56
CA ASP A 39 -20.82 -14.31 11.63
C ASP A 39 -20.52 -14.82 10.22
N VAL A 40 -19.49 -15.66 10.08
CA VAL A 40 -19.08 -16.25 8.81
C VAL A 40 -20.26 -17.00 8.17
N VAL A 41 -21.22 -17.46 8.98
CA VAL A 41 -22.48 -18.07 8.54
C VAL A 41 -23.47 -17.03 7.99
N ALA A 42 -23.54 -15.83 8.57
CA ALA A 42 -24.36 -14.73 8.05
C ALA A 42 -23.76 -14.14 6.76
N ALA A 43 -22.44 -14.03 6.68
CA ALA A 43 -21.73 -13.73 5.42
C ALA A 43 -22.03 -14.80 4.36
N ARG A 44 -21.98 -16.09 4.71
CA ARG A 44 -22.38 -17.21 3.83
C ARG A 44 -23.82 -17.08 3.29
N ASN A 45 -24.75 -16.54 4.06
CA ASN A 45 -26.14 -16.39 3.65
C ASN A 45 -26.38 -15.15 2.75
N ILE A 46 -25.57 -14.10 2.87
CA ILE A 46 -25.55 -12.98 1.91
C ILE A 46 -24.91 -13.43 0.59
N ILE A 47 -23.82 -14.19 0.70
CA ILE A 47 -23.11 -14.86 -0.40
C ILE A 47 -24.10 -15.69 -1.23
N ALA A 48 -24.90 -16.58 -0.65
CA ALA A 48 -25.76 -17.53 -1.39
C ALA A 48 -26.78 -16.92 -2.39
N ARG A 49 -27.08 -15.61 -2.36
CA ARG A 49 -28.08 -15.00 -3.26
C ARG A 49 -27.53 -14.50 -4.61
N GLY A 50 -26.20 -14.46 -4.80
CA GLY A 50 -25.57 -13.91 -6.02
C GLY A 50 -24.71 -14.89 -6.85
N TYR A 51 -24.51 -16.13 -6.40
CA TYR A 51 -23.66 -17.09 -7.11
C TYR A 51 -24.49 -17.88 -8.11
N ARG A 52 -24.28 -17.62 -9.41
CA ARG A 52 -24.58 -18.64 -10.41
C ARG A 52 -23.44 -19.65 -10.38
N THR A 53 -23.80 -20.94 -10.31
CA THR A 53 -22.88 -22.02 -10.57
C THR A 53 -22.31 -21.84 -11.98
N VAL A 54 -20.98 -21.80 -12.09
CA VAL A 54 -20.28 -21.80 -13.39
C VAL A 54 -20.82 -22.97 -14.21
N PRO A 55 -21.28 -22.77 -15.47
CA PRO A 55 -21.78 -23.85 -16.29
C PRO A 55 -20.75 -24.98 -16.35
N PRO A 56 -21.16 -26.25 -16.19
CA PRO A 56 -20.28 -27.36 -16.47
C PRO A 56 -19.79 -27.19 -17.92
N HIS A 57 -18.47 -27.23 -18.13
CA HIS A 57 -17.77 -27.02 -19.41
C HIS A 57 -17.33 -25.59 -19.78
N THR A 58 -17.41 -24.61 -18.87
CA THR A 58 -16.69 -23.34 -19.06
C THR A 58 -15.21 -23.57 -18.73
N MET A 59 -14.38 -23.90 -19.73
CA MET A 59 -12.95 -24.18 -19.53
C MET A 59 -12.15 -22.90 -19.28
N ALA A 60 -12.25 -22.29 -18.10
CA ALA A 60 -11.20 -21.42 -17.58
C ALA A 60 -10.40 -22.19 -16.51
N ASN A 61 -9.95 -23.41 -16.86
CA ASN A 61 -9.33 -24.33 -15.90
C ASN A 61 -8.02 -23.81 -15.26
N ARG A 62 -7.47 -22.67 -15.69
CA ARG A 62 -6.35 -21.96 -15.05
C ARG A 62 -6.47 -20.46 -15.32
N VAL A 63 -6.13 -19.62 -14.34
CA VAL A 63 -6.00 -18.16 -14.47
C VAL A 63 -5.24 -17.76 -15.74
N ALA A 64 -4.22 -18.52 -16.12
CA ALA A 64 -3.43 -18.31 -17.33
C ALA A 64 -4.24 -18.40 -18.64
N ASP A 65 -5.21 -19.31 -18.73
CA ASP A 65 -6.08 -19.43 -19.90
C ASP A 65 -7.01 -18.21 -20.00
N PHE A 66 -7.60 -17.80 -18.87
CA PHE A 66 -8.43 -16.59 -18.79
C PHE A 66 -7.64 -15.33 -19.19
N THR A 67 -6.42 -15.16 -18.67
CA THR A 67 -5.53 -14.04 -19.04
C THR A 67 -5.29 -13.99 -20.55
N ARG A 68 -5.10 -15.14 -21.20
CA ARG A 68 -4.90 -15.21 -22.66
C ARG A 68 -6.16 -14.90 -23.45
N GLU A 69 -7.33 -15.32 -22.96
CA GLU A 69 -8.62 -15.10 -23.62
C GLU A 69 -9.15 -13.68 -23.43
N HIS A 70 -8.76 -13.01 -22.34
CA HIS A 70 -9.17 -11.65 -22.00
C HIS A 70 -7.97 -10.72 -21.80
N PRO A 71 -7.24 -10.36 -22.88
CA PRO A 71 -6.10 -9.45 -22.81
C PRO A 71 -6.49 -8.01 -22.45
N ASP A 72 -7.77 -7.68 -22.51
CA ASP A 72 -8.37 -6.41 -22.12
C ASP A 72 -8.68 -6.33 -20.61
N ALA A 73 -8.72 -7.48 -19.91
CA ALA A 73 -9.09 -7.55 -18.51
C ALA A 73 -8.03 -6.98 -17.57
N PHE A 74 -8.48 -6.32 -16.51
CA PHE A 74 -7.67 -6.16 -15.31
C PHE A 74 -7.68 -7.48 -14.54
N ILE A 75 -6.52 -7.97 -14.10
CA ILE A 75 -6.37 -9.22 -13.35
C ILE A 75 -5.38 -9.01 -12.20
N MET A 76 -5.79 -9.39 -11.00
CA MET A 76 -4.89 -9.44 -9.83
C MET A 76 -5.13 -10.70 -8.99
N THR A 77 -4.10 -11.12 -8.27
CA THR A 77 -4.18 -12.19 -7.28
C THR A 77 -3.96 -11.62 -5.89
N VAL A 78 -4.86 -11.89 -4.95
CA VAL A 78 -4.74 -11.54 -3.54
C VAL A 78 -4.36 -12.76 -2.71
N ARG A 79 -3.42 -12.60 -1.78
CA ARG A 79 -3.06 -13.59 -0.76
C ARG A 79 -3.23 -12.96 0.61
N ASP A 80 -3.82 -13.72 1.53
CA ASP A 80 -3.97 -13.38 2.94
C ASP A 80 -4.11 -14.68 3.74
N PRO A 81 -3.53 -14.83 4.93
CA PRO A 81 -3.71 -16.06 5.71
C PRO A 81 -5.14 -16.18 6.27
N ARG A 82 -5.88 -15.07 6.37
CA ARG A 82 -7.21 -15.02 6.98
C ARG A 82 -8.31 -15.10 5.92
N PRO A 83 -9.45 -15.74 6.25
CA PRO A 83 -10.67 -15.61 5.46
C PRO A 83 -11.20 -14.17 5.50
N GLN A 84 -11.52 -13.59 4.36
CA GLN A 84 -12.13 -12.26 4.28
C GLN A 84 -12.89 -12.07 2.95
N LEU A 85 -13.79 -11.08 2.95
CA LEU A 85 -14.41 -10.57 1.72
C LEU A 85 -13.58 -9.39 1.22
N ILE A 86 -13.31 -9.37 -0.08
CA ILE A 86 -12.78 -8.20 -0.78
C ILE A 86 -13.89 -7.66 -1.65
N MET A 87 -14.18 -6.38 -1.52
CA MET A 87 -15.19 -5.66 -2.30
C MET A 87 -14.48 -4.80 -3.33
N PRO A 88 -14.48 -5.20 -4.63
CA PRO A 88 -14.10 -4.31 -5.72
C PRO A 88 -15.17 -3.22 -5.88
N ASN A 89 -14.80 -1.97 -5.61
CA ASN A 89 -15.63 -0.82 -5.95
C ASN A 89 -15.24 -0.36 -7.34
N ILE A 90 -16.12 -0.54 -8.33
CA ILE A 90 -15.86 -0.19 -9.73
C ILE A 90 -16.79 0.97 -10.09
N HIS A 91 -16.21 2.10 -10.51
CA HIS A 91 -16.99 3.29 -10.87
C HIS A 91 -16.90 3.61 -12.36
N GLY A 92 -17.97 4.22 -12.88
CA GLY A 92 -18.09 4.56 -14.30
C GLY A 92 -18.05 3.33 -15.21
N ALA A 93 -18.55 2.18 -14.72
CA ALA A 93 -18.61 0.93 -15.45
C ALA A 93 -19.79 0.91 -16.44
N ASP A 94 -19.52 0.50 -17.67
CA ASP A 94 -20.56 0.23 -18.66
C ASP A 94 -21.35 -1.05 -18.31
N SER A 95 -22.53 -1.22 -18.93
CA SER A 95 -23.40 -2.39 -18.69
C SER A 95 -22.77 -3.74 -19.05
N GLY A 96 -21.65 -3.74 -19.78
CA GLY A 96 -20.91 -4.94 -20.18
C GLY A 96 -19.85 -5.40 -19.17
N VAL A 97 -19.53 -4.60 -18.15
CA VAL A 97 -18.48 -4.91 -17.18
C VAL A 97 -18.88 -6.10 -16.32
N LYS A 98 -17.97 -7.07 -16.20
CA LYS A 98 -18.11 -8.31 -15.43
C LYS A 98 -16.98 -8.42 -14.41
N LEU A 99 -17.28 -9.05 -13.28
CA LEU A 99 -16.32 -9.40 -12.24
C LEU A 99 -16.21 -10.91 -12.14
N TRP A 100 -14.98 -11.42 -12.11
CA TRP A 100 -14.71 -12.85 -11.94
C TRP A 100 -13.80 -13.04 -10.75
N CYS A 101 -14.23 -13.87 -9.78
CA CYS A 101 -13.46 -14.17 -8.58
C CYS A 101 -13.22 -15.69 -8.49
N ILE A 102 -11.95 -16.13 -8.43
CA ILE A 102 -11.58 -17.54 -8.26
C ILE A 102 -10.74 -17.73 -6.99
N ASP A 103 -11.07 -18.74 -6.20
CA ASP A 103 -10.23 -19.26 -5.11
C ASP A 103 -9.74 -20.67 -5.47
N SER A 104 -8.63 -21.14 -4.88
CA SER A 104 -7.98 -22.45 -5.13
C SER A 104 -8.90 -23.68 -4.95
N HIS A 105 -10.04 -23.50 -4.28
CA HIS A 105 -10.98 -24.56 -3.95
C HIS A 105 -12.37 -24.40 -4.58
N ARG A 106 -12.71 -23.24 -5.15
CA ARG A 106 -13.99 -22.98 -5.82
C ARG A 106 -13.83 -21.92 -6.92
N GLU A 107 -14.32 -22.26 -8.12
CA GLU A 107 -14.62 -21.27 -9.15
C GLU A 107 -15.95 -20.60 -8.82
N SER A 108 -15.96 -19.27 -8.69
CA SER A 108 -17.20 -18.49 -8.63
C SER A 108 -17.21 -17.45 -9.75
N LEU A 109 -17.90 -17.76 -10.85
CA LEU A 109 -18.22 -16.77 -11.87
C LEU A 109 -19.44 -15.97 -11.38
N GLN A 110 -19.25 -14.70 -11.02
CA GLN A 110 -20.37 -13.79 -10.80
C GLN A 110 -20.63 -13.01 -12.10
N GLU A 111 -21.76 -13.26 -12.77
CA GLU A 111 -22.25 -12.32 -13.78
C GLU A 111 -22.74 -11.08 -13.03
N VAL A 112 -21.98 -9.99 -13.13
CA VAL A 112 -22.29 -8.74 -12.44
C VAL A 112 -23.43 -8.03 -13.16
N ALA A 113 -24.66 -8.31 -12.74
CA ALA A 113 -25.79 -7.47 -13.04
C ALA A 113 -25.92 -6.41 -11.91
N GLN A 114 -25.34 -5.24 -12.15
CA GLN A 114 -25.50 -3.99 -11.38
C GLN A 114 -24.84 -3.96 -9.99
N VAL A 115 -23.72 -3.23 -9.87
CA VAL A 115 -22.85 -3.15 -8.67
C VAL A 115 -23.32 -2.06 -7.71
N PRO A 116 -24.04 -2.43 -6.64
CA PRO A 116 -23.66 -1.88 -5.33
C PRO A 116 -23.05 -2.91 -4.37
N ASP A 117 -23.16 -4.22 -4.64
CA ASP A 117 -22.91 -5.27 -3.63
C ASP A 117 -22.02 -6.45 -4.10
N SER A 118 -21.27 -6.32 -5.21
CA SER A 118 -20.40 -7.41 -5.68
C SER A 118 -19.20 -7.60 -4.73
N SER A 119 -19.10 -8.77 -4.11
CA SER A 119 -18.01 -9.14 -3.20
C SER A 119 -17.35 -10.44 -3.65
N CYS A 120 -16.01 -10.46 -3.61
CA CYS A 120 -15.22 -11.66 -3.79
C CYS A 120 -14.90 -12.27 -2.41
N TYR A 121 -15.40 -13.47 -2.15
CA TYR A 121 -15.19 -14.16 -0.87
C TYR A 121 -14.02 -15.14 -0.94
N LYS A 122 -13.17 -15.11 0.09
CA LYS A 122 -12.01 -15.99 0.25
C LYS A 122 -12.19 -16.88 1.48
N GLU A 123 -12.31 -18.20 1.28
CA GLU A 123 -12.63 -19.15 2.36
C GLU A 123 -11.40 -19.67 3.13
N LYS A 124 -10.24 -19.81 2.48
CA LYS A 124 -9.03 -20.43 3.05
C LYS A 124 -7.77 -19.59 2.81
N SER A 125 -6.65 -19.99 3.39
CA SER A 125 -5.33 -19.32 3.32
C SER A 125 -4.68 -19.29 1.93
N ASP A 126 -5.39 -19.69 0.88
CA ASP A 126 -4.85 -19.76 -0.47
C ASP A 126 -5.00 -18.42 -1.21
N ALA A 127 -4.60 -18.38 -2.47
CA ALA A 127 -4.65 -17.19 -3.30
C ALA A 127 -6.02 -17.07 -4.00
N MET A 128 -6.58 -15.86 -4.01
CA MET A 128 -7.80 -15.52 -4.76
C MET A 128 -7.45 -14.66 -5.97
N THR A 129 -7.96 -14.98 -7.15
CA THR A 129 -7.82 -14.14 -8.35
C THR A 129 -9.08 -13.33 -8.58
N ILE A 130 -8.91 -12.03 -8.84
CA ILE A 130 -9.97 -11.09 -9.20
C ILE A 130 -9.68 -10.61 -10.63
N ALA A 131 -10.68 -10.70 -11.52
CA ALA A 131 -10.62 -10.11 -12.84
C ALA A 131 -11.83 -9.22 -13.15
N ILE A 132 -11.59 -8.08 -13.78
CA ILE A 132 -12.61 -7.13 -14.25
C ILE A 132 -12.47 -7.01 -15.77
N TYR A 133 -13.55 -7.28 -16.52
CA TYR A 133 -13.48 -7.46 -17.97
C TYR A 133 -14.83 -7.19 -18.67
N GLY A 134 -14.84 -7.19 -20.01
CA GLY A 134 -16.07 -7.19 -20.82
C GLY A 134 -16.68 -5.80 -21.10
N GLY A 135 -16.12 -4.74 -20.54
CA GLY A 135 -16.52 -3.35 -20.81
C GLY A 135 -15.52 -2.37 -20.19
N ASP A 136 -15.71 -1.08 -20.49
CA ASP A 136 -14.88 -0.02 -19.94
C ASP A 136 -15.39 0.39 -18.55
N PHE A 137 -14.45 0.75 -17.68
CA PHE A 137 -14.72 1.35 -16.38
C PHE A 137 -13.70 2.44 -16.09
N ARG A 138 -14.03 3.40 -15.24
CA ARG A 138 -13.21 4.61 -15.08
C ARG A 138 -12.30 4.56 -13.86
N SER A 139 -12.67 3.77 -12.86
CA SER A 139 -12.03 3.76 -11.54
C SER A 139 -12.26 2.45 -10.83
N MET A 140 -11.29 2.03 -10.01
CA MET A 140 -11.42 0.87 -9.15
C MET A 140 -10.69 1.04 -7.82
N SER A 141 -11.27 0.46 -6.77
CA SER A 141 -10.61 0.27 -5.47
C SER A 141 -11.02 -1.05 -4.84
N PHE A 142 -10.23 -1.54 -3.88
CA PHE A 142 -10.48 -2.83 -3.24
C PHE A 142 -10.59 -2.67 -1.72
N THR A 143 -11.79 -2.87 -1.18
CA THR A 143 -12.06 -2.73 0.25
C THR A 143 -12.20 -4.09 0.92
N PRO A 144 -11.28 -4.49 1.83
CA PRO A 144 -11.48 -5.69 2.64
C PRO A 144 -12.52 -5.45 3.75
N THR A 145 -13.28 -6.48 4.12
CA THR A 145 -14.27 -6.39 5.22
C THR A 145 -13.65 -6.38 6.62
N ILE A 146 -12.44 -6.93 6.76
CA ILE A 146 -11.68 -6.83 8.01
C ILE A 146 -10.83 -5.58 7.87
N ALA A 147 -10.92 -4.65 8.82
CA ALA A 147 -10.24 -3.35 8.78
C ALA A 147 -8.70 -3.43 8.86
N GLU A 148 -8.14 -4.63 8.79
CA GLU A 148 -6.70 -4.87 8.77
C GLU A 148 -6.21 -4.98 7.32
N THR A 149 -4.95 -4.62 7.08
CA THR A 149 -4.36 -4.66 5.74
C THR A 149 -4.30 -6.09 5.22
N CYS A 150 -4.77 -6.31 3.98
CA CYS A 150 -4.54 -7.54 3.22
C CYS A 150 -3.05 -7.82 3.10
N GLU A 151 -2.63 -9.08 3.12
CA GLU A 151 -1.20 -9.41 3.11
C GLU A 151 -0.53 -9.06 1.77
N THR A 152 -1.05 -9.51 0.63
CA THR A 152 -0.41 -9.29 -0.68
C THR A 152 -1.43 -9.14 -1.81
N ALA A 153 -1.25 -8.13 -2.66
CA ALA A 153 -1.85 -8.06 -4.00
C ALA A 153 -0.77 -8.25 -5.06
N VAL A 154 -1.05 -9.06 -6.08
CA VAL A 154 -0.18 -9.26 -7.24
C VAL A 154 -0.94 -8.88 -8.49
N VAL A 155 -0.63 -7.74 -9.10
CA VAL A 155 -1.20 -7.33 -10.39
C VAL A 155 -0.60 -8.21 -11.47
N LYS A 156 -1.45 -9.01 -12.12
CA LYS A 156 -1.06 -9.94 -13.18
C LYS A 156 -1.27 -9.37 -14.58
N GLN A 157 -2.23 -8.45 -14.72
CA GLN A 157 -2.53 -7.78 -15.98
C GLN A 157 -3.29 -6.47 -15.72
N TRP A 158 -2.85 -5.37 -16.33
CA TRP A 158 -3.59 -4.10 -16.30
C TRP A 158 -4.75 -4.04 -17.31
N GLY A 159 -4.60 -4.74 -18.44
CA GLY A 159 -5.59 -4.78 -19.51
C GLY A 159 -5.52 -3.56 -20.42
N LYS A 160 -6.63 -3.23 -21.07
CA LYS A 160 -6.74 -2.09 -22.01
C LYS A 160 -7.64 -0.96 -21.50
N ASN A 161 -8.09 -1.08 -20.25
CA ASN A 161 -9.00 -0.13 -19.66
C ASN A 161 -8.32 1.25 -19.51
N LYS A 162 -9.02 2.31 -19.93
CA LYS A 162 -8.56 3.69 -19.81
C LYS A 162 -8.96 4.26 -18.46
N PHE A 163 -8.04 4.24 -17.51
CA PHE A 163 -8.33 4.68 -16.16
C PHE A 163 -8.45 6.21 -16.13
N LEU A 164 -9.56 6.70 -15.58
CA LEU A 164 -9.74 8.09 -15.20
C LEU A 164 -9.05 8.35 -13.85
N GLU A 165 -9.06 7.37 -12.95
CA GLU A 165 -8.45 7.48 -11.63
C GLU A 165 -8.11 6.09 -11.05
N LEU A 166 -7.15 6.04 -10.13
CA LEU A 166 -6.81 4.86 -9.33
C LEU A 166 -6.79 5.19 -7.83
N PRO A 167 -7.91 5.66 -7.25
CA PRO A 167 -7.91 6.19 -5.90
C PRO A 167 -7.81 5.06 -4.87
N GLU A 168 -6.80 5.11 -4.00
CA GLU A 168 -6.62 4.15 -2.90
C GLU A 168 -6.61 2.68 -3.33
N THR A 169 -6.37 2.40 -4.64
CA THR A 169 -6.63 1.09 -5.23
C THR A 169 -5.93 -0.04 -4.48
N PHE A 170 -4.68 0.17 -4.08
CA PHE A 170 -3.91 -0.80 -3.32
C PHE A 170 -3.57 -0.38 -1.89
N ALA A 171 -4.20 0.69 -1.39
CA ALA A 171 -3.88 1.26 -0.08
C ALA A 171 -4.18 0.33 1.12
N ARG A 172 -4.95 -0.73 0.87
CA ARG A 172 -5.33 -1.74 1.87
C ARG A 172 -4.44 -2.97 1.86
N PHE A 173 -3.39 -3.02 1.02
CA PHE A 173 -2.46 -4.14 0.94
C PHE A 173 -1.11 -3.79 1.57
N ARG A 174 -0.58 -4.68 2.41
CA ARG A 174 0.75 -4.53 2.99
C ARG A 174 1.84 -4.68 1.93
N ARG A 175 1.68 -5.67 1.03
CA ARG A 175 2.57 -5.92 -0.12
C ARG A 175 1.81 -5.78 -1.43
N VAL A 176 2.42 -5.09 -2.40
CA VAL A 176 1.95 -5.03 -3.79
C VAL A 176 3.07 -5.46 -4.72
N GLU A 177 2.78 -6.43 -5.58
CA GLU A 177 3.66 -6.87 -6.65
C GLU A 177 3.02 -6.56 -8.01
N ILE A 178 3.71 -5.85 -8.90
CA ILE A 178 3.35 -5.73 -10.31
C ILE A 178 4.19 -6.75 -11.07
N ALA A 179 3.54 -7.80 -11.59
CA ALA A 179 4.25 -8.86 -12.31
C ALA A 179 4.97 -8.29 -13.54
N PRO A 180 6.16 -8.79 -13.93
CA PRO A 180 6.93 -8.26 -15.06
C PRO A 180 6.18 -8.23 -16.41
N HIS A 181 5.16 -9.08 -16.56
CA HIS A 181 4.33 -9.20 -17.76
C HIS A 181 2.93 -8.58 -17.58
N ALA A 182 2.68 -7.83 -16.50
CA ALA A 182 1.38 -7.22 -16.25
C ALA A 182 1.01 -6.11 -17.24
N GLY A 183 1.98 -5.66 -18.06
CA GLY A 183 1.83 -4.52 -18.94
C GLY A 183 1.87 -3.19 -18.17
N VAL A 184 1.44 -2.12 -18.82
CA VAL A 184 1.40 -0.76 -18.28
C VAL A 184 -0.07 -0.31 -18.26
N PRO A 185 -0.58 0.32 -17.19
CA PRO A 185 -1.93 0.86 -17.20
C PRO A 185 -2.06 1.96 -18.25
N ASP A 186 -3.19 1.99 -18.99
CA ASP A 186 -3.51 3.11 -19.86
C ASP A 186 -4.03 4.27 -19.01
N LEU A 187 -3.13 5.20 -18.69
CA LEU A 187 -3.37 6.41 -17.93
C LEU A 187 -3.62 7.65 -18.84
N SER A 188 -3.90 7.44 -20.13
CA SER A 188 -4.11 8.55 -21.09
C SER A 188 -5.29 9.46 -20.73
N GLN A 189 -6.20 8.99 -19.88
CA GLN A 189 -7.32 9.76 -19.35
C GLN A 189 -7.22 10.04 -17.84
N ALA A 190 -6.13 9.62 -17.19
CA ALA A 190 -6.03 9.66 -15.75
C ALA A 190 -5.90 11.10 -15.24
N ILE A 191 -6.81 11.49 -14.34
CA ILE A 191 -6.78 12.79 -13.65
C ILE A 191 -6.18 12.68 -12.25
N SER A 192 -6.27 11.51 -11.60
CA SER A 192 -5.81 11.30 -10.22
C SER A 192 -5.23 9.91 -10.00
N LEU A 193 -4.07 9.86 -9.35
CA LEU A 193 -3.45 8.67 -8.76
C LEU A 193 -3.41 8.79 -7.23
N ARG A 194 -4.39 9.49 -6.65
CA ARG A 194 -4.40 9.78 -5.23
C ARG A 194 -4.35 8.49 -4.40
N ASN A 195 -3.41 8.44 -3.46
CA ASN A 195 -3.28 7.37 -2.47
C ASN A 195 -3.17 5.94 -3.05
N THR A 196 -2.88 5.74 -4.34
CA THR A 196 -2.95 4.40 -4.96
C THR A 196 -2.13 3.34 -4.22
N PHE A 197 -0.93 3.71 -3.74
CA PHE A 197 -0.02 2.83 -2.99
C PHE A 197 0.27 3.34 -1.57
N GLN A 198 -0.64 4.14 -1.00
CA GLN A 198 -0.51 4.61 0.37
C GLN A 198 -0.41 3.42 1.35
N HIS A 199 0.50 3.47 2.32
CA HIS A 199 0.76 2.43 3.32
C HIS A 199 1.22 1.06 2.76
N VAL A 200 1.57 0.96 1.48
CA VAL A 200 2.14 -0.27 0.90
C VAL A 200 3.59 -0.40 1.36
N LYS A 201 3.83 -1.20 2.40
CA LYS A 201 5.14 -1.39 3.03
C LYS A 201 6.15 -2.14 2.16
N ASP A 202 5.66 -3.02 1.30
CA ASP A 202 6.51 -3.79 0.39
C ASP A 202 5.99 -3.66 -1.04
N PHE A 203 6.61 -2.79 -1.81
CA PHE A 203 6.28 -2.54 -3.21
C PHE A 203 7.32 -3.21 -4.11
N GLN A 204 6.86 -4.10 -4.98
CA GLN A 204 7.70 -4.80 -5.96
C GLN A 204 7.13 -4.56 -7.36
N GLY A 205 7.87 -3.90 -8.25
CA GLY A 205 7.40 -3.68 -9.61
C GLY A 205 8.02 -2.47 -10.28
N ASP A 206 7.98 -2.48 -11.61
CA ASP A 206 8.42 -1.35 -12.42
C ASP A 206 7.24 -0.44 -12.80
N VAL A 207 7.33 0.82 -12.40
CA VAL A 207 6.38 1.88 -12.77
C VAL A 207 7.02 2.95 -13.67
N SER A 208 8.27 2.77 -14.07
CA SER A 208 9.05 3.76 -14.84
C SER A 208 8.45 4.10 -16.20
N LEU A 209 7.64 3.19 -16.75
CA LEU A 209 6.96 3.33 -18.03
C LEU A 209 5.54 3.92 -17.93
N TRP A 210 5.05 4.25 -16.75
CA TRP A 210 3.73 4.86 -16.60
C TRP A 210 3.71 6.26 -17.22
N ASP A 211 2.81 6.50 -18.18
CA ASP A 211 2.59 7.85 -18.71
C ASP A 211 1.69 8.64 -17.78
N VAL A 212 2.32 9.43 -16.92
CA VAL A 212 1.63 10.28 -15.93
C VAL A 212 1.41 11.71 -16.43
N SER A 213 1.60 11.98 -17.73
CA SER A 213 1.67 13.35 -18.27
C SER A 213 0.35 14.11 -18.36
N HIS A 214 -0.76 13.44 -18.01
CA HIS A 214 -2.11 13.99 -17.90
C HIS A 214 -2.63 14.06 -16.46
N VAL A 215 -1.95 13.42 -15.51
CA VAL A 215 -2.38 13.32 -14.12
C VAL A 215 -2.22 14.67 -13.44
N THR A 216 -3.24 15.08 -12.68
CA THR A 216 -3.27 16.37 -11.97
C THR A 216 -3.09 16.21 -10.46
N ASP A 217 -3.48 15.07 -9.90
CA ASP A 217 -3.43 14.78 -8.47
C ASP A 217 -2.64 13.50 -8.17
N PHE A 218 -1.53 13.66 -7.47
CA PHE A 218 -0.64 12.60 -6.96
C PHE A 218 -0.66 12.53 -5.43
N SER A 219 -1.62 13.21 -4.79
CA SER A 219 -1.61 13.33 -3.34
C SER A 219 -1.58 11.96 -2.66
N GLY A 220 -0.63 11.80 -1.74
CA GLY A 220 -0.40 10.57 -0.98
C GLY A 220 -0.09 9.30 -1.79
N LEU A 221 0.23 9.39 -3.09
CA LEU A 221 0.42 8.21 -3.95
C LEU A 221 1.35 7.16 -3.33
N PHE A 222 2.45 7.57 -2.70
CA PHE A 222 3.40 6.71 -1.99
C PHE A 222 3.58 7.10 -0.51
N HIS A 223 2.56 7.71 0.11
CA HIS A 223 2.61 8.04 1.54
C HIS A 223 2.81 6.77 2.37
N ASP A 224 3.87 6.74 3.18
CA ASP A 224 4.22 5.65 4.11
C ASP A 224 4.36 4.30 3.38
N SER A 225 4.85 4.38 2.14
CA SER A 225 5.12 3.24 1.28
C SER A 225 6.61 2.88 1.28
N GLY A 226 6.93 1.59 1.18
CA GLY A 226 8.26 1.07 0.88
C GLY A 226 8.66 1.23 -0.59
N PHE A 227 8.08 2.21 -1.30
CA PHE A 227 8.36 2.48 -2.70
C PHE A 227 9.80 2.98 -2.90
N HIS A 228 10.52 2.32 -3.81
CA HIS A 228 11.93 2.61 -4.13
C HIS A 228 12.21 2.53 -5.65
N GLY A 229 11.16 2.47 -6.47
CA GLY A 229 11.28 2.37 -7.93
C GLY A 229 11.80 3.65 -8.58
N ASP A 230 12.41 3.51 -9.76
CA ASP A 230 12.88 4.65 -10.56
C ASP A 230 11.71 5.35 -11.27
N ILE A 231 11.52 6.63 -10.95
CA ILE A 231 10.52 7.52 -11.56
C ILE A 231 11.16 8.76 -12.19
N SER A 232 12.47 8.72 -12.45
CA SER A 232 13.22 9.81 -13.09
C SER A 232 12.72 10.15 -14.50
N LYS A 233 12.07 9.19 -15.18
CA LYS A 233 11.50 9.35 -16.52
C LYS A 233 10.06 9.86 -16.53
N TRP A 234 9.39 9.92 -15.38
CA TRP A 234 8.05 10.48 -15.30
C TRP A 234 8.05 11.95 -15.70
N ASN A 235 6.96 12.37 -16.36
CA ASN A 235 6.77 13.75 -16.79
C ASN A 235 5.46 14.32 -16.20
N PRO A 236 5.44 14.72 -14.93
CA PRO A 236 4.23 15.20 -14.26
C PRO A 236 3.89 16.67 -14.62
N LYS A 237 4.07 17.07 -15.89
CA LYS A 237 3.90 18.46 -16.35
C LYS A 237 2.52 19.07 -16.09
N THR A 238 1.49 18.25 -15.87
CA THR A 238 0.11 18.67 -15.58
C THR A 238 -0.23 18.67 -14.09
N ALA A 239 0.66 18.15 -13.24
CA ALA A 239 0.41 18.00 -11.82
C ALA A 239 0.13 19.36 -11.17
N THR A 240 -0.92 19.40 -10.35
CA THR A 240 -1.28 20.55 -9.52
C THR A 240 -1.15 20.21 -8.04
N ASN A 241 -1.38 18.95 -7.64
CA ASN A 241 -1.29 18.50 -6.26
C ASN A 241 -0.36 17.28 -6.13
N MET A 242 0.69 17.40 -5.31
CA MET A 242 1.58 16.31 -4.91
C MET A 242 1.75 16.24 -3.39
N SER A 243 0.78 16.76 -2.64
CA SER A 243 0.82 16.77 -1.17
C SER A 243 0.99 15.36 -0.63
N MET A 244 1.88 15.18 0.34
CA MET A 244 2.18 13.92 1.01
C MET A 244 2.64 12.78 0.08
N MET A 245 2.98 13.04 -1.19
CA MET A 245 3.27 11.99 -2.16
C MET A 245 4.35 11.00 -1.69
N PHE A 246 5.39 11.47 -0.99
CA PHE A 246 6.46 10.65 -0.42
C PHE A 246 6.61 10.84 1.10
N ASP A 247 5.55 11.33 1.76
CA ASP A 247 5.54 11.49 3.21
C ASP A 247 5.79 10.13 3.86
N HIS A 248 6.79 10.01 4.73
CA HIS A 248 7.25 8.76 5.34
C HIS A 248 7.68 7.65 4.35
N ALA A 249 7.97 7.97 3.08
CA ALA A 249 8.57 7.02 2.14
C ALA A 249 10.08 6.88 2.41
N GLU A 250 10.43 6.15 3.46
CA GLU A 250 11.80 6.14 3.99
C GLU A 250 12.83 5.47 3.07
N TRP A 251 12.41 4.56 2.18
CA TRP A 251 13.31 3.93 1.22
C TRP A 251 13.50 4.78 -0.05
N PHE A 252 12.51 5.62 -0.40
CA PHE A 252 12.52 6.39 -1.65
C PHE A 252 13.80 7.22 -1.84
N ASP A 253 14.45 7.05 -3.00
CA ASP A 253 15.71 7.71 -3.34
C ASP A 253 15.91 7.81 -4.86
N SER A 254 14.88 8.22 -5.62
CA SER A 254 14.96 8.41 -7.07
C SER A 254 15.26 9.87 -7.43
N ASP A 255 16.00 10.09 -8.52
CA ASP A 255 16.29 11.44 -9.04
C ASP A 255 15.07 12.04 -9.76
N ILE A 256 14.38 12.94 -9.08
CA ILE A 256 13.21 13.70 -9.59
C ILE A 256 13.56 15.15 -9.96
N SER A 257 14.85 15.48 -10.09
CA SER A 257 15.33 16.84 -10.40
C SER A 257 14.83 17.39 -11.73
N ARG A 258 14.42 16.52 -12.65
CA ARG A 258 13.97 16.88 -14.01
C ARG A 258 12.47 17.11 -14.13
N TRP A 259 11.70 16.91 -13.06
CA TRP A 259 10.26 17.13 -13.07
C TRP A 259 9.92 18.60 -13.29
N ASP A 260 8.90 18.85 -14.12
CA ASP A 260 8.36 20.20 -14.35
C ASP A 260 7.35 20.57 -13.26
N MET A 261 7.79 21.34 -12.27
CA MET A 261 6.99 21.68 -11.09
C MET A 261 6.20 23.00 -11.25
N ARG A 262 6.22 23.65 -12.42
CA ARG A 262 5.65 24.99 -12.63
C ARG A 262 4.14 25.09 -12.44
N ARG A 263 3.41 23.98 -12.59
CA ARG A 263 1.95 23.92 -12.41
C ARG A 263 1.54 23.44 -11.01
N VAL A 264 2.49 22.96 -10.22
CA VAL A 264 2.20 22.40 -8.90
C VAL A 264 1.89 23.54 -7.94
N THR A 265 0.72 23.48 -7.32
CA THR A 265 0.25 24.45 -6.33
C THR A 265 0.30 23.89 -4.91
N SER A 266 0.52 22.59 -4.72
CA SER A 266 0.70 21.98 -3.41
C SER A 266 1.70 20.82 -3.42
N ILE A 267 2.73 20.91 -2.57
CA ILE A 267 3.65 19.81 -2.20
C ILE A 267 3.70 19.64 -0.68
N HIS A 268 2.62 20.02 0.03
CA HIS A 268 2.57 19.97 1.50
C HIS A 268 3.01 18.60 2.03
N ASN A 269 4.02 18.58 2.91
CA ASN A 269 4.62 17.39 3.53
C ASN A 269 5.14 16.35 2.51
N MET A 270 5.37 16.71 1.25
CA MET A 270 5.82 15.77 0.22
C MET A 270 7.14 15.10 0.61
N PHE A 271 8.05 15.82 1.26
CA PHE A 271 9.34 15.30 1.71
C PHE A 271 9.47 15.23 3.23
N ASP A 272 8.35 15.11 3.95
CA ASP A 272 8.38 14.81 5.38
C ASP A 272 8.83 13.35 5.58
N ASN A 273 9.86 13.15 6.40
CA ASN A 273 10.49 11.86 6.70
C ASN A 273 10.95 11.02 5.49
N VAL A 274 11.05 11.61 4.29
CA VAL A 274 11.50 10.91 3.07
C VAL A 274 12.95 10.42 3.16
N GLY A 275 13.26 9.34 2.45
CA GLY A 275 14.58 8.74 2.35
C GLY A 275 15.59 9.40 1.42
N LEU A 276 15.32 10.56 0.82
CA LEU A 276 16.18 11.13 -0.22
C LEU A 276 17.64 11.31 0.26
N SER A 277 18.57 10.80 -0.54
CA SER A 277 20.00 10.93 -0.28
C SER A 277 20.50 12.35 -0.54
N PRO A 278 21.63 12.76 0.09
CA PRO A 278 22.23 14.06 -0.13
C PRO A 278 22.52 14.38 -1.60
N THR A 279 22.87 13.36 -2.38
CA THR A 279 23.12 13.48 -3.83
C THR A 279 21.83 13.83 -4.58
N HIS A 280 20.72 13.14 -4.32
CA HIS A 280 19.45 13.44 -4.99
C HIS A 280 18.81 14.74 -4.52
N VAL A 281 18.94 15.10 -3.24
CA VAL A 281 18.54 16.44 -2.76
C VAL A 281 19.35 17.54 -3.47
N THR A 282 20.64 17.33 -3.69
CA THR A 282 21.48 18.27 -4.47
C THR A 282 20.96 18.43 -5.90
N ALA A 283 20.65 17.31 -6.56
CA ALA A 283 20.08 17.34 -7.90
C ALA A 283 18.74 18.09 -7.93
N ILE A 284 17.85 17.87 -6.95
CA ILE A 284 16.57 18.58 -6.82
C ILE A 284 16.79 20.09 -6.66
N ILE A 285 17.72 20.51 -5.80
CA ILE A 285 18.05 21.93 -5.59
C ILE A 285 18.51 22.57 -6.91
N GLU A 286 19.34 21.88 -7.69
CA GLU A 286 19.85 22.39 -8.97
C GLU A 286 18.79 22.37 -10.08
N GLY A 287 18.01 21.30 -10.18
CA GLY A 287 17.01 21.12 -11.25
C GLY A 287 15.74 21.95 -11.06
N TRP A 288 15.26 22.08 -9.83
CA TRP A 288 13.99 22.77 -9.57
C TRP A 288 14.15 24.29 -9.47
N ALA A 289 15.37 24.83 -9.30
CA ALA A 289 15.60 26.26 -9.10
C ALA A 289 14.94 27.16 -10.17
N THR A 290 14.77 26.69 -11.40
CA THR A 290 14.10 27.43 -12.49
C THR A 290 12.59 27.15 -12.59
N ASN A 291 12.08 26.11 -11.93
CA ASN A 291 10.73 25.57 -12.12
C ASN A 291 9.97 25.33 -10.80
N LEU A 292 10.36 26.00 -9.70
CA LEU A 292 9.77 25.78 -8.36
C LEU A 292 8.25 26.01 -8.31
N PRO A 293 7.52 25.20 -7.51
CA PRO A 293 6.13 25.48 -7.16
C PRO A 293 6.02 26.73 -6.27
N HIS A 294 4.87 27.41 -6.32
CA HIS A 294 4.61 28.61 -5.53
C HIS A 294 4.07 28.26 -4.14
N ASP A 295 4.52 28.97 -3.09
CA ASP A 295 3.94 29.00 -1.74
C ASP A 295 3.71 27.63 -1.06
N VAL A 296 4.76 26.80 -0.97
CA VAL A 296 4.62 25.42 -0.50
C VAL A 296 5.74 24.92 0.39
N THR A 297 5.38 24.45 1.59
CA THR A 297 6.32 23.80 2.52
C THR A 297 6.93 22.53 1.93
N LEU A 298 8.26 22.49 1.78
CA LEU A 298 8.98 21.38 1.16
C LEU A 298 9.09 20.16 2.08
N SER A 299 9.46 20.41 3.34
CA SER A 299 9.68 19.40 4.37
C SER A 299 9.68 20.06 5.75
N SER A 300 9.27 19.34 6.78
CA SER A 300 9.40 19.72 8.19
C SER A 300 10.69 19.21 8.85
N ASN A 301 11.33 18.17 8.29
CA ASN A 301 12.61 17.62 8.77
C ASN A 301 13.82 18.17 8.00
N THR A 302 15.03 17.86 8.48
CA THR A 302 16.26 18.24 7.80
C THR A 302 16.48 17.40 6.54
N LEU A 303 16.54 18.05 5.38
CA LEU A 303 17.06 17.46 4.15
C LEU A 303 18.55 17.81 4.01
N TYR A 304 19.37 16.80 3.73
CA TYR A 304 20.81 17.01 3.57
C TYR A 304 21.18 17.16 2.10
N TYR A 305 22.18 17.98 1.78
CA TYR A 305 22.72 18.13 0.41
C TYR A 305 24.25 18.07 0.40
N CYS A 306 24.83 17.90 -0.78
CA CYS A 306 26.26 17.75 -1.00
C CYS A 306 26.92 19.05 -1.46
N GLY A 307 28.15 19.27 -0.98
CA GLY A 307 29.01 20.34 -1.47
C GLY A 307 28.35 21.72 -1.43
N LYS A 308 28.44 22.45 -2.54
CA LYS A 308 27.91 23.81 -2.69
C LYS A 308 27.09 23.89 -4.00
N PRO A 309 25.82 23.46 -3.99
CA PRO A 309 24.98 23.47 -5.19
C PRO A 309 24.88 24.89 -5.74
N LYS A 310 25.03 25.05 -7.06
CA LYS A 310 25.11 26.39 -7.69
C LYS A 310 23.86 27.21 -7.45
N GLU A 311 22.71 26.54 -7.53
CA GLU A 311 21.40 27.16 -7.40
C GLU A 311 20.87 27.20 -5.98
N LEU A 312 21.65 26.79 -4.98
CA LEU A 312 21.22 26.83 -3.58
C LEU A 312 20.75 28.22 -3.13
N PRO A 313 21.41 29.34 -3.50
CA PRO A 313 20.91 30.68 -3.16
C PRO A 313 19.54 30.96 -3.80
N THR A 314 19.40 30.71 -5.11
CA THR A 314 18.14 30.88 -5.86
C THR A 314 17.02 30.07 -5.23
N PHE A 315 17.30 28.80 -4.92
CA PHE A 315 16.36 27.86 -4.32
C PHE A 315 15.89 28.35 -2.95
N LYS A 316 16.81 28.77 -2.07
CA LYS A 316 16.49 29.35 -0.76
C LYS A 316 15.67 30.63 -0.86
N THR A 317 15.97 31.51 -1.81
CA THR A 317 15.21 32.75 -2.01
C THR A 317 13.79 32.46 -2.48
N LYS A 318 13.60 31.53 -3.43
CA LYS A 318 12.29 31.18 -3.96
C LYS A 318 11.43 30.39 -2.96
N MET A 319 12.06 29.62 -2.07
CA MET A 319 11.39 28.81 -1.04
C MET A 319 11.30 29.51 0.33
N ALA A 320 11.60 30.82 0.41
CA ALA A 320 11.69 31.54 1.69
C ALA A 320 10.40 31.39 2.53
N GLY A 321 10.54 30.88 3.76
CA GLY A 321 9.42 30.59 4.68
C GLY A 321 8.81 29.19 4.57
N ASN A 322 9.11 28.48 3.48
CA ASN A 322 8.54 27.18 3.16
C ASN A 322 9.59 26.05 3.08
N LEU A 323 10.86 26.42 3.03
CA LEU A 323 11.95 25.47 3.21
C LEU A 323 12.05 25.15 4.70
N GLY A 324 11.88 23.88 5.08
CA GLY A 324 12.28 23.42 6.42
C GLY A 324 13.80 23.56 6.62
N SER A 325 14.36 22.67 7.43
CA SER A 325 15.82 22.62 7.58
C SER A 325 16.46 22.00 6.33
N VAL A 326 17.38 22.71 5.67
CA VAL A 326 18.31 22.10 4.71
C VAL A 326 19.73 22.35 5.16
N ALA A 327 20.50 21.27 5.27
CA ALA A 327 21.86 21.30 5.79
C ALA A 327 22.82 20.61 4.83
N GLN A 328 24.08 21.06 4.83
CA GLN A 328 25.11 20.37 4.07
C GLN A 328 25.47 19.08 4.83
N ALA A 329 25.45 17.93 4.16
CA ALA A 329 26.03 16.70 4.68
C ALA A 329 27.57 16.85 4.72
N PRO A 330 28.22 16.53 5.86
CA PRO A 330 29.68 16.42 5.91
C PRO A 330 30.23 15.32 5.00
N ASP A 331 29.43 14.28 4.75
CA ASP A 331 29.77 13.15 3.90
C ASP A 331 28.55 12.71 3.08
N CYS A 332 28.77 12.56 1.78
CA CYS A 332 27.76 12.19 0.78
C CYS A 332 27.97 10.80 0.18
N HIS A 333 28.93 10.04 0.70
CA HIS A 333 29.16 8.68 0.23
C HIS A 333 28.20 7.73 0.95
N PRO A 334 27.59 6.76 0.24
CA PRO A 334 26.91 5.64 0.88
C PRO A 334 27.76 4.93 1.93
N PRO A 335 27.13 4.37 2.99
CA PRO A 335 27.82 3.39 3.84
C PRO A 335 28.23 2.17 3.00
N ARG A 336 29.38 1.59 3.33
CA ARG A 336 29.80 0.29 2.79
C ARG A 336 29.27 -0.80 3.69
N VAL A 337 28.43 -1.65 3.14
CA VAL A 337 27.73 -2.72 3.87
C VAL A 337 28.18 -4.06 3.35
N ASN A 338 28.60 -4.94 4.24
CA ASN A 338 28.99 -6.31 3.91
C ASN A 338 28.09 -7.31 4.63
N VAL A 339 27.77 -8.41 3.96
CA VAL A 339 27.17 -9.58 4.62
C VAL A 339 28.27 -10.29 5.39
N VAL A 340 28.15 -10.35 6.71
CA VAL A 340 29.16 -10.96 7.60
C VAL A 340 28.77 -12.35 8.08
N GLU A 341 27.46 -12.64 8.11
CA GLU A 341 26.94 -13.97 8.40
C GLU A 341 25.66 -14.20 7.61
N GLN A 342 25.53 -15.41 7.09
CA GLN A 342 24.36 -15.86 6.36
C GLN A 342 24.11 -17.31 6.77
N THR A 343 22.92 -17.62 7.29
CA THR A 343 22.57 -19.02 7.63
C THR A 343 22.76 -19.90 6.39
N ALA A 344 23.32 -21.11 6.55
CA ALA A 344 23.88 -21.89 5.45
C ALA A 344 22.88 -22.07 4.26
N PRO A 345 23.25 -21.70 3.02
CA PRO A 345 22.34 -21.71 1.87
C PRO A 345 21.88 -23.11 1.44
N ASN A 346 22.51 -24.17 1.94
CA ASN A 346 22.34 -25.55 1.50
C ASN A 346 21.55 -26.44 2.48
N GLN A 347 20.98 -25.90 3.56
CA GLN A 347 20.04 -26.66 4.38
C GLN A 347 18.60 -26.46 3.86
N PRO A 348 17.79 -27.51 3.75
CA PRO A 348 16.36 -27.37 3.45
C PRO A 348 15.73 -26.54 4.56
N ILE A 349 15.50 -25.25 4.30
CA ILE A 349 15.06 -24.32 5.33
C ILE A 349 13.56 -24.55 5.56
N SER A 350 13.17 -24.90 6.78
CA SER A 350 11.78 -24.86 7.25
C SER A 350 11.46 -23.56 7.99
N GLU A 351 12.41 -22.61 8.03
CA GLU A 351 12.44 -21.43 8.91
C GLU A 351 12.95 -20.16 8.19
N THR A 352 12.85 -19.02 8.88
CA THR A 352 13.34 -17.70 8.48
C THR A 352 14.87 -17.68 8.31
N MET A 353 15.35 -17.12 7.21
CA MET A 353 16.79 -16.93 6.97
C MET A 353 17.31 -15.69 7.69
N VAL A 354 18.43 -15.83 8.40
CA VAL A 354 19.07 -14.73 9.12
C VAL A 354 20.30 -14.25 8.34
N VAL A 355 20.31 -12.96 8.02
CA VAL A 355 21.42 -12.26 7.37
C VAL A 355 21.96 -11.22 8.32
N ARG A 356 23.25 -11.27 8.62
CA ARG A 356 23.92 -10.21 9.38
C ARG A 356 24.69 -9.28 8.47
N LEU A 357 24.44 -7.99 8.62
CA LEU A 357 25.07 -6.92 7.87
C LEU A 357 25.98 -6.11 8.78
N LEU A 358 27.18 -5.80 8.31
CA LEU A 358 28.11 -4.89 8.97
C LEU A 358 28.38 -3.68 8.07
N SER A 359 28.16 -2.50 8.63
CA SER A 359 28.40 -1.20 7.99
C SER A 359 29.64 -0.51 8.56
N ASP A 360 30.40 0.16 7.70
CA ASP A 360 31.52 1.02 8.12
C ASP A 360 31.05 2.30 8.85
N LYS A 361 29.82 2.75 8.57
CA LYS A 361 29.16 3.91 9.19
C LYS A 361 28.03 3.50 10.13
N THR A 362 27.72 4.40 11.05
CA THR A 362 26.52 4.31 11.89
C THR A 362 25.27 4.49 11.04
N LEU A 363 24.38 3.50 11.13
CA LEU A 363 23.10 3.46 10.43
C LEU A 363 22.02 4.15 11.28
N ARG A 364 20.98 4.64 10.62
CA ARG A 364 19.82 5.28 11.28
C ARG A 364 18.48 4.76 10.79
N ARG A 365 18.42 4.24 9.56
CA ARG A 365 17.22 3.64 8.98
C ARG A 365 17.62 2.41 8.18
N TRP A 366 16.70 1.46 8.08
CA TRP A 366 16.87 0.20 7.38
C TRP A 366 15.49 -0.41 7.12
N GLY A 367 15.43 -1.42 6.24
CA GLY A 367 14.19 -2.13 5.96
C GLY A 367 13.60 -2.83 7.19
N ASP A 368 12.27 -2.94 7.25
CA ASP A 368 11.52 -3.52 8.37
C ASP A 368 11.92 -4.98 8.69
N GLU A 369 12.57 -5.67 7.76
CA GLU A 369 13.15 -6.99 7.94
C GLU A 369 14.37 -7.01 8.87
N CYS A 370 14.99 -5.87 9.17
CA CYS A 370 16.22 -5.75 9.93
C CYS A 370 16.05 -5.15 11.33
N THR A 371 16.90 -5.57 12.25
CA THR A 371 17.01 -5.01 13.61
C THR A 371 18.48 -4.76 13.98
N ALA A 372 18.74 -3.71 14.77
CA ALA A 372 20.09 -3.37 15.20
C ALA A 372 20.63 -4.35 16.25
N VAL A 373 21.91 -4.71 16.13
CA VAL A 373 22.64 -5.57 17.06
C VAL A 373 23.70 -4.75 17.82
N PRO A 374 23.72 -4.75 19.17
CA PRO A 374 22.64 -5.13 20.09
C PRO A 374 21.45 -4.15 20.00
N HIS A 375 20.26 -4.59 20.40
CA HIS A 375 18.98 -3.83 20.36
C HIS A 375 18.94 -2.53 21.21
N THR A 376 20.09 -2.03 21.66
CA THR A 376 20.26 -0.87 22.54
C THR A 376 21.28 0.16 22.04
N ALA A 377 21.89 -0.04 20.86
CA ALA A 377 22.98 0.82 20.41
C ALA A 377 22.49 2.20 19.94
N THR A 378 23.04 3.26 20.54
CA THR A 378 22.91 4.66 20.07
C THR A 378 23.57 4.88 18.70
N GLU A 379 24.44 3.95 18.28
CA GLU A 379 25.18 3.97 17.03
C GLU A 379 25.23 2.57 16.38
N PRO A 380 24.12 2.11 15.77
CA PRO A 380 24.05 0.78 15.21
C PRO A 380 24.91 0.69 13.93
N LYS A 381 25.84 -0.28 13.90
CA LYS A 381 26.66 -0.61 12.72
C LYS A 381 26.44 -2.05 12.23
N GLU A 382 25.81 -2.87 13.06
CA GLU A 382 25.48 -4.25 12.75
C GLU A 382 23.96 -4.40 12.76
N LEU A 383 23.43 -5.05 11.72
CA LEU A 383 22.01 -5.39 11.61
C LEU A 383 21.84 -6.90 11.48
N GLU A 384 20.82 -7.43 12.14
CA GLU A 384 20.31 -8.78 11.93
C GLU A 384 18.98 -8.69 11.18
N CYS A 385 18.93 -9.30 9.99
CA CYS A 385 17.83 -9.22 9.06
C CYS A 385 17.19 -10.59 8.86
N HIS A 386 15.86 -10.62 8.93
CA HIS A 386 15.04 -11.82 8.86
C HIS A 386 14.27 -11.86 7.55
N VAL A 387 14.67 -12.76 6.65
CA VAL A 387 14.05 -12.90 5.34
C VAL A 387 13.31 -14.23 5.26
N THR A 388 12.02 -14.18 4.93
CA THR A 388 11.08 -15.31 5.08
C THR A 388 10.61 -15.92 3.77
N THR A 389 10.98 -15.35 2.61
CA THR A 389 10.49 -15.81 1.31
C THR A 389 11.66 -16.16 0.37
N PRO A 390 11.54 -17.20 -0.48
CA PRO A 390 12.54 -17.50 -1.50
C PRO A 390 12.64 -16.38 -2.54
N GLY A 391 13.80 -16.27 -3.19
CA GLY A 391 14.03 -15.31 -4.27
C GLY A 391 15.09 -14.26 -3.94
N GLU A 392 15.15 -13.24 -4.80
CA GLU A 392 16.02 -12.08 -4.64
C GLU A 392 15.36 -11.07 -3.69
N HIS A 393 16.11 -10.62 -2.68
CA HIS A 393 15.68 -9.59 -1.73
C HIS A 393 16.68 -8.47 -1.71
N THR A 394 16.20 -7.23 -1.80
CA THR A 394 17.03 -6.03 -1.63
C THR A 394 16.81 -5.47 -0.25
N ILE A 395 17.83 -5.58 0.60
CA ILE A 395 17.86 -4.96 1.92
C ILE A 395 18.47 -3.57 1.78
N TRP A 396 17.79 -2.55 2.27
CA TRP A 396 18.28 -1.17 2.23
C TRP A 396 18.67 -0.69 3.62
N VAL A 397 19.70 0.17 3.67
CA VAL A 397 20.13 0.86 4.88
C VAL A 397 20.51 2.29 4.56
N LYS A 398 20.38 3.18 5.55
CA LYS A 398 20.77 4.58 5.44
C LYS A 398 21.56 5.02 6.65
N ASP A 399 22.58 5.85 6.39
CA ASP A 399 23.32 6.52 7.45
C ASP A 399 22.53 7.73 8.02
N TYR A 400 23.17 8.51 8.89
CA TYR A 400 22.55 9.68 9.51
C TYR A 400 22.10 10.77 8.51
N TYR A 401 22.73 10.85 7.34
CA TYR A 401 22.46 11.87 6.34
C TYR A 401 21.55 11.36 5.22
N ASN A 402 20.97 10.17 5.37
CA ASN A 402 20.21 9.45 4.34
C ASN A 402 21.04 8.98 3.14
N ASN A 403 22.37 8.84 3.25
CA ASN A 403 23.12 8.17 2.20
C ASN A 403 22.69 6.69 2.16
N THR A 404 22.18 6.25 1.02
CA THR A 404 21.58 4.92 0.83
C THR A 404 22.61 3.89 0.38
N ALA A 405 22.59 2.72 1.01
CA ALA A 405 23.21 1.52 0.46
C ALA A 405 22.18 0.39 0.40
N THR A 406 22.34 -0.49 -0.58
CA THR A 406 21.50 -1.67 -0.77
C THR A 406 22.35 -2.92 -0.84
N VAL A 407 21.87 -3.99 -0.23
CA VAL A 407 22.49 -5.32 -0.27
C VAL A 407 21.47 -6.27 -0.86
N VAL A 408 21.85 -6.95 -1.95
CA VAL A 408 21.02 -7.98 -2.56
C VAL A 408 21.39 -9.33 -1.95
N VAL A 409 20.39 -10.04 -1.43
CA VAL A 409 20.53 -11.39 -0.90
C VAL A 409 19.63 -12.35 -1.68
N MET A 410 20.20 -13.49 -2.06
CA MET A 410 19.49 -14.55 -2.77
C MET A 410 19.16 -15.68 -1.80
N ILE A 411 17.89 -16.09 -1.79
CA ILE A 411 17.40 -17.21 -0.98
C ILE A 411 16.95 -18.33 -1.90
N GLN A 412 17.59 -19.49 -1.80
CA GLN A 412 17.21 -20.69 -2.53
C GLN A 412 15.97 -21.35 -1.91
N ASN A 413 15.22 -22.12 -2.71
CA ASN A 413 13.92 -22.70 -2.33
C ASN A 413 13.91 -23.36 -0.95
N ILE A 414 12.98 -22.90 -0.10
CA ILE A 414 12.47 -23.60 1.09
C ILE A 414 11.98 -24.98 0.64
N ALA A 415 12.56 -26.05 1.17
CA ALA A 415 12.09 -27.40 0.85
C ALA A 415 10.65 -27.55 1.39
N PRO A 416 9.71 -28.12 0.63
CA PRO A 416 8.38 -28.37 1.15
C PRO A 416 8.47 -29.35 2.32
N THR A 417 8.07 -28.91 3.51
CA THR A 417 7.78 -29.80 4.64
C THR A 417 6.53 -30.61 4.32
N SER A 418 6.66 -31.71 3.57
CA SER A 418 5.63 -32.73 3.46
C SER A 418 6.26 -34.12 3.63
N PRO A 419 5.85 -34.89 4.65
CA PRO A 419 6.27 -36.29 4.81
C PRO A 419 5.77 -37.26 3.73
N ASP A 420 4.94 -36.83 2.77
CA ASP A 420 4.19 -37.76 1.91
C ASP A 420 4.82 -38.08 0.54
N ALA A 421 5.99 -37.52 0.22
CA ALA A 421 6.61 -37.72 -1.09
C ALA A 421 7.43 -39.03 -1.25
N TYR A 422 7.48 -39.92 -0.26
CA TYR A 422 8.24 -41.18 -0.34
C TYR A 422 7.40 -42.43 -0.70
N ARG A 423 6.12 -42.28 -1.04
CA ARG A 423 5.29 -43.40 -1.57
C ARG A 423 4.81 -43.12 -2.99
N ARG A 424 5.74 -43.19 -3.94
CA ARG A 424 5.55 -43.70 -5.32
C ARG A 424 6.85 -43.49 -6.09
N ALA A 425 7.76 -44.44 -5.94
CA ALA A 425 8.80 -44.77 -6.90
C ALA A 425 8.65 -46.27 -7.22
#